data_AF-A0A0E9MP67-F1
#
_entry.id   AF-A0A0E9MP67-F1
#
_cell.length_a   1.000
_cell.length_b   1.000
_cell.length_c   1.000
_cell.angle_alpha   90.00
_cell.angle_beta   90.00
_cell.angle_gamma   90.00
#
_symmetry.space_group_name_H-M   'P 1'
#
loop_
_entity.id
_entity.type
_entity.pdbx_description
1 polymer ?
#
loop_
_entity_poly.entity_id
_entity_poly.type
_entity_poly.pdbx_seq_one_letter_code
_entity_poly.pdbx_strand_id
1 'polypeptide(L)'
;MRAELKWSKVSNQKSSEYTALAELFFALNNSNHIHFHALVFDSHKVDFSRIGERDHDKVLSRLYYQLLVHKFAKLYPNDVGMCVCLDHRNSSTPLEDLRRMINATLARDHAIPHNPVKQLVSQDSCDDDILQLNDVILGAVCAARNSKHLLVETRAAKRDLAQFVLEKSGLRSFENNSPRSVHRFTVWNFNGGGRG
;
A
#
# COMPACT_ATOMS: atom_id res chain seq x y z
N MET A 1 25.21 -4.42 -11.15
CA MET A 1 24.66 -4.09 -9.82
C MET A 1 23.53 -3.09 -10.03
N ARG A 2 22.28 -3.45 -9.77
CA ARG A 2 21.16 -2.49 -9.76
C ARG A 2 21.12 -1.85 -8.38
N ALA A 3 21.03 -0.52 -8.31
CA ALA A 3 20.89 0.18 -7.04
C ALA A 3 19.42 0.13 -6.61
N GLU A 4 19.15 -0.55 -5.50
CA GLU A 4 17.80 -0.64 -4.92
C GLU A 4 17.22 0.74 -4.60
N LEU A 5 16.03 1.01 -5.15
CA LEU A 5 15.25 2.22 -4.94
C LEU A 5 14.33 2.04 -3.73
N LYS A 6 14.53 2.90 -2.72
CA LYS A 6 13.69 2.97 -1.51
C LYS A 6 13.36 4.41 -1.15
N TRP A 7 12.21 4.66 -0.54
CA TRP A 7 11.81 5.96 0.00
C TRP A 7 12.84 6.51 1.00
N SER A 8 13.43 5.63 1.82
CA SER A 8 14.48 6.01 2.77
C SER A 8 15.73 6.58 2.08
N LYS A 9 16.01 6.15 0.85
CA LYS A 9 17.17 6.54 0.02
C LYS A 9 16.90 7.75 -0.89
N VAL A 10 15.69 8.31 -0.89
CA VAL A 10 15.39 9.55 -1.64
C VAL A 10 16.26 10.69 -1.12
N SER A 11 17.07 11.25 -2.01
CA SER A 11 17.99 12.35 -1.75
C SER A 11 17.95 13.39 -2.88
N ASN A 12 18.46 14.58 -2.62
CA ASN A 12 18.51 15.66 -3.61
C ASN A 12 19.38 15.29 -4.83
N GLN A 13 20.40 14.46 -4.64
CA GLN A 13 21.28 14.01 -5.73
C GLN A 13 20.61 13.00 -6.67
N LYS A 14 19.54 12.32 -6.21
CA LYS A 14 18.83 11.29 -6.98
C LYS A 14 17.41 11.72 -7.35
N SER A 15 17.10 13.01 -7.25
CA SER A 15 15.73 13.51 -7.42
C SER A 15 15.16 13.16 -8.79
N SER A 16 15.97 13.27 -9.85
CA SER A 16 15.61 12.91 -11.22
C SER A 16 15.13 11.47 -11.35
N GLU A 17 15.85 10.52 -10.76
CA GLU A 17 15.59 9.08 -10.87
C GLU A 17 14.29 8.70 -10.15
N TYR A 18 14.06 9.27 -8.96
CA TYR A 18 12.83 9.01 -8.22
C TYR A 18 11.61 9.69 -8.86
N THR A 19 11.78 10.88 -9.44
CA THR A 19 10.71 11.54 -10.21
C THR A 19 10.36 10.71 -11.45
N ALA A 20 11.36 10.24 -12.21
CA ALA A 20 11.15 9.39 -13.38
C ALA A 20 10.44 8.06 -13.01
N LEU A 21 10.78 7.48 -11.86
CA LEU A 21 10.09 6.30 -11.34
C LEU A 21 8.60 6.59 -11.06
N ALA A 22 8.30 7.72 -10.43
CA ALA A 22 6.93 8.12 -10.15
C ALA A 22 6.16 8.47 -11.43
N GLU A 23 6.80 9.09 -12.41
CA GLU A 23 6.22 9.33 -13.74
C GLU A 23 5.85 8.02 -14.44
N LEU A 24 6.76 7.03 -14.42
CA LEU A 24 6.48 5.69 -14.95
C LEU A 24 5.29 5.04 -14.24
N PHE A 25 5.25 5.10 -12.90
CA PHE A 25 4.10 4.62 -12.14
C PHE A 25 2.80 5.27 -12.62
N PHE A 26 2.74 6.60 -12.72
CA PHE A 26 1.52 7.28 -13.14
C PHE A 26 1.18 7.06 -14.62
N ALA A 27 2.17 6.86 -15.50
CA ALA A 27 1.92 6.47 -16.88
C ALA A 27 1.19 5.12 -16.94
N LEU A 28 1.67 4.12 -16.19
CA LEU A 28 1.04 2.80 -16.08
C LEU A 28 -0.31 2.85 -15.35
N ASN A 29 -0.45 3.69 -14.32
CA ASN A 29 -1.69 3.87 -13.59
C ASN A 29 -2.77 4.53 -14.45
N ASN A 30 -2.39 5.56 -15.22
CA ASN A 30 -3.30 6.28 -16.11
C ASN A 30 -3.72 5.46 -17.33
N SER A 31 -2.91 4.48 -17.73
CA SER A 31 -3.24 3.49 -18.76
C SER A 31 -3.91 2.23 -18.21
N ASN A 32 -4.27 2.22 -16.91
CA ASN A 32 -5.00 1.13 -16.26
C ASN A 32 -4.25 -0.22 -16.26
N HIS A 33 -2.91 -0.18 -16.32
CA HIS A 33 -2.05 -1.36 -16.21
C HIS A 33 -1.70 -1.70 -14.77
N ILE A 34 -1.61 -0.70 -13.89
CA ILE A 34 -1.36 -0.90 -12.45
C ILE A 34 -2.34 -0.07 -11.64
N HIS A 35 -2.83 -0.62 -10.54
CA HIS A 35 -3.65 0.11 -9.58
C HIS A 35 -2.94 0.17 -8.22
N PHE A 36 -3.17 1.24 -7.48
CA PHE A 36 -2.58 1.47 -6.18
C PHE A 36 -3.67 1.70 -5.14
N HIS A 37 -3.58 0.96 -4.03
CA HIS A 37 -4.51 1.06 -2.92
C HIS A 37 -3.75 1.11 -1.61
N ALA A 38 -3.78 2.26 -0.94
CA ALA A 38 -3.21 2.43 0.38
C ALA A 38 -4.30 2.32 1.46
N LEU A 39 -3.97 1.59 2.52
CA LEU A 39 -4.67 1.67 3.81
C LEU A 39 -3.80 2.53 4.74
N VAL A 40 -4.39 3.58 5.28
CA VAL A 40 -3.79 4.47 6.27
C VAL A 40 -4.47 4.20 7.60
N PHE A 41 -3.70 4.06 8.67
CA PHE A 41 -4.23 3.90 10.02
C PHE A 41 -3.48 4.83 10.97
N ASP A 42 -4.11 5.17 12.09
CA ASP A 42 -3.51 6.01 13.12
C ASP A 42 -2.66 5.14 14.06
N SER A 43 -1.34 5.29 13.97
CA SER A 43 -0.39 4.56 14.83
C SER A 43 -0.43 5.01 16.28
N HIS A 44 -1.00 6.16 16.63
CA HIS A 44 -1.15 6.56 18.03
C HIS A 44 -2.31 5.84 18.71
N LYS A 45 -3.32 5.42 17.94
CA LYS A 45 -4.45 4.63 18.44
C LYS A 45 -4.13 3.15 18.58
N VAL A 46 -3.06 2.70 17.94
CA VAL A 46 -2.52 1.35 18.09
C VAL A 46 -1.30 1.45 18.98
N ASP A 47 -1.44 1.11 20.25
CA ASP A 47 -0.34 1.22 21.21
C ASP A 47 0.72 0.13 20.99
N PHE A 48 1.56 0.31 19.96
CA PHE A 48 2.66 -0.58 19.63
C PHE A 48 3.72 -0.65 20.74
N SER A 49 3.76 0.32 21.66
CA SER A 49 4.72 0.31 22.77
C SER A 49 4.39 -0.74 23.84
N ARG A 50 3.11 -1.12 23.95
CA ARG A 50 2.62 -2.18 24.84
C ARG A 50 2.55 -3.57 24.19
N ILE A 51 2.70 -3.62 22.87
CA ILE A 51 2.44 -4.76 22.01
C ILE A 51 3.82 -5.20 21.50
N GLY A 52 4.44 -6.21 22.13
CA GLY A 52 5.80 -6.65 21.77
C GLY A 52 5.96 -7.00 20.29
N GLU A 53 7.21 -7.15 19.80
CA GLU A 53 7.49 -7.31 18.35
C GLU A 53 6.65 -8.38 17.63
N ARG A 54 6.39 -9.52 18.26
CA ARG A 54 5.52 -10.61 17.73
C ARG A 54 4.10 -10.18 17.39
N ASP A 55 3.69 -9.05 17.93
CA ASP A 55 2.32 -8.61 18.11
C ASP A 55 2.08 -7.39 17.21
N HIS A 56 3.13 -6.61 16.90
CA HIS A 56 3.20 -5.65 15.77
C HIS A 56 2.90 -6.31 14.42
N ASP A 57 3.49 -7.48 14.20
CA ASP A 57 3.33 -8.26 12.98
C ASP A 57 1.90 -8.82 12.78
N LYS A 58 1.20 -9.09 13.88
CA LYS A 58 -0.22 -9.48 13.83
C LYS A 58 -1.08 -8.30 13.40
N VAL A 59 -0.75 -7.08 13.86
CA VAL A 59 -1.43 -5.86 13.40
C VAL A 59 -1.22 -5.68 11.90
N LEU A 60 0.03 -5.76 11.41
CA LEU A 60 0.30 -5.67 9.97
C LEU A 60 -0.46 -6.73 9.16
N SER A 61 -0.45 -7.98 9.62
CA SER A 61 -1.20 -9.07 8.97
C SER A 61 -2.70 -8.79 8.92
N ARG A 62 -3.26 -8.21 9.99
CA ARG A 62 -4.66 -7.76 10.03
C ARG A 62 -4.92 -6.63 9.03
N LEU A 63 -3.99 -5.68 8.88
CA LEU A 63 -4.13 -4.58 7.92
C LEU A 63 -4.06 -5.08 6.47
N TYR A 64 -3.15 -6.01 6.16
CA TYR A 64 -3.13 -6.69 4.86
C TYR A 64 -4.44 -7.43 4.59
N TYR A 65 -4.95 -8.16 5.57
CA TYR A 65 -6.25 -8.81 5.47
C TYR A 65 -7.37 -7.81 5.15
N GLN A 66 -7.43 -6.69 5.88
CA GLN A 66 -8.44 -5.65 5.66
C GLN A 66 -8.33 -5.05 4.26
N LEU A 67 -7.12 -4.68 3.83
CA LEU A 67 -6.87 -4.11 2.52
C LEU A 67 -7.29 -5.10 1.42
N LEU A 68 -6.80 -6.34 1.49
CA LEU A 68 -7.06 -7.37 0.49
C LEU A 68 -8.55 -7.69 0.41
N VAL A 69 -9.22 -8.03 1.52
CA VAL A 69 -10.64 -8.39 1.49
C VAL A 69 -11.49 -7.24 0.94
N HIS A 70 -11.37 -6.04 1.51
CA HIS A 70 -12.31 -4.96 1.21
C HIS A 70 -12.02 -4.25 -0.11
N LYS A 71 -10.76 -4.13 -0.53
CA LYS A 71 -10.43 -3.54 -1.84
C LYS A 71 -10.62 -4.56 -2.95
N PHE A 72 -10.16 -5.80 -2.76
CA PHE A 72 -10.33 -6.83 -3.79
C PHE A 72 -11.81 -7.09 -4.07
N ALA A 73 -12.61 -7.37 -3.03
CA ALA A 73 -14.02 -7.67 -3.20
C ALA A 73 -14.80 -6.58 -3.95
N LYS A 74 -14.40 -5.32 -3.74
CA LYS A 74 -15.08 -4.17 -4.34
C LYS A 74 -14.61 -3.88 -5.76
N LEU A 75 -13.32 -4.03 -6.03
CA LEU A 75 -12.71 -3.52 -7.27
C LEU A 75 -12.46 -4.61 -8.31
N TYR A 76 -12.24 -5.85 -7.86
CA TYR A 76 -11.86 -6.98 -8.71
C TYR A 76 -12.73 -8.23 -8.45
N PRO A 77 -14.07 -8.11 -8.32
CA PRO A 77 -14.91 -9.24 -7.91
C PRO A 77 -14.91 -10.41 -8.91
N ASN A 78 -14.62 -10.13 -10.19
CA ASN A 78 -14.62 -11.13 -11.27
C ASN A 78 -13.23 -11.66 -11.60
N ASP A 79 -12.17 -11.13 -10.99
CA ASP A 79 -10.81 -11.55 -11.31
C ASP A 79 -10.54 -12.94 -10.78
N VAL A 80 -9.95 -13.78 -11.64
CA VAL A 80 -9.58 -15.15 -11.34
C VAL A 80 -8.07 -15.25 -11.34
N GLY A 81 -7.44 -15.58 -10.21
CA GLY A 81 -6.01 -15.89 -10.19
C GLY A 81 -5.06 -14.80 -9.68
N MET A 82 -5.38 -14.15 -8.56
CA MET A 82 -4.48 -13.17 -7.94
C MET A 82 -3.29 -13.87 -7.25
N CYS A 83 -2.08 -13.41 -7.58
CA CYS A 83 -0.87 -13.64 -6.81
C CYS A 83 -0.59 -12.41 -5.94
N VAL A 84 -0.54 -12.60 -4.62
CA VAL A 84 -0.25 -11.53 -3.66
C VAL A 84 1.19 -11.67 -3.22
N CYS A 85 2.00 -10.66 -3.53
CA CYS A 85 3.36 -10.55 -3.04
C CYS A 85 3.41 -9.55 -1.89
N LEU A 86 3.76 -10.01 -0.69
CA LEU A 86 4.03 -9.16 0.47
C LEU A 86 5.53 -8.90 0.54
N ASP A 87 5.93 -7.72 1.03
CA ASP A 87 7.33 -7.48 1.39
C ASP A 87 7.76 -8.40 2.55
N HIS A 88 9.06 -8.40 2.85
CA HIS A 88 9.64 -9.22 3.89
C HIS A 88 8.89 -9.03 5.22
N ARG A 89 8.56 -10.16 5.85
CA ARG A 89 7.78 -10.20 7.09
C ARG A 89 8.47 -11.10 8.12
N ASN A 90 8.40 -10.69 9.38
CA ASN A 90 8.84 -11.50 10.53
C ASN A 90 7.68 -12.20 11.25
N SER A 91 6.50 -12.16 10.63
CA SER A 91 5.24 -12.55 11.27
C SER A 91 5.07 -14.06 11.38
N SER A 92 4.62 -14.53 12.55
CA SER A 92 4.39 -15.95 12.84
C SER A 92 3.16 -16.55 12.16
N THR A 93 2.28 -15.75 11.56
CA THR A 93 1.10 -16.27 10.84
C THR A 93 1.56 -17.00 9.56
N PRO A 94 1.17 -18.25 9.30
CA PRO A 94 1.48 -18.88 8.02
C PRO A 94 0.75 -18.17 6.87
N LEU A 95 1.45 -17.92 5.75
CA LEU A 95 0.87 -17.24 4.60
C LEU A 95 -0.31 -18.00 3.99
N GLU A 96 -0.24 -19.33 4.02
CA GLU A 96 -1.34 -20.19 3.59
C GLU A 96 -2.60 -20.04 4.45
N ASP A 97 -2.44 -19.85 5.76
CA ASP A 97 -3.59 -19.61 6.64
C ASP A 97 -4.20 -18.24 6.35
N LEU A 98 -3.38 -17.21 6.14
CA LEU A 98 -3.86 -15.89 5.73
C LEU A 98 -4.62 -15.95 4.39
N ARG A 99 -4.07 -16.68 3.41
CA ARG A 99 -4.71 -16.89 2.09
C ARG A 99 -6.06 -17.60 2.22
N ARG A 100 -6.13 -18.66 3.02
CA ARG A 100 -7.37 -19.41 3.30
C ARG A 100 -8.41 -18.51 3.98
N MET A 101 -8.01 -17.73 4.97
CA MET A 101 -8.91 -16.79 5.65
C MET A 101 -9.46 -15.73 4.70
N ILE A 102 -8.62 -15.14 3.85
CA ILE A 102 -9.05 -14.14 2.86
C ILE A 102 -10.09 -14.76 1.91
N ASN A 103 -9.78 -15.89 1.28
CA ASN A 103 -10.70 -16.54 0.34
C ASN A 103 -12.01 -16.98 1.01
N ALA A 104 -11.95 -17.52 2.23
CA ALA A 104 -13.15 -17.90 2.98
C ALA A 104 -14.04 -16.69 3.30
N THR A 105 -13.45 -15.56 3.68
CA THR A 105 -14.20 -14.31 3.91
C THR A 105 -14.76 -13.74 2.61
N LEU A 106 -14.03 -13.78 1.50
CA LEU A 106 -14.53 -13.35 0.19
C LEU A 106 -15.75 -14.19 -0.25
N ALA A 107 -15.71 -15.50 -0.03
CA ALA A 107 -16.84 -16.38 -0.31
C ALA A 107 -18.06 -16.09 0.59
N ARG A 108 -17.84 -15.98 1.91
CA ARG A 108 -18.91 -15.83 2.90
C ARG A 108 -19.53 -14.43 2.92
N ASP A 109 -18.71 -13.39 2.94
CA ASP A 109 -19.15 -12.01 3.22
C ASP A 109 -19.33 -11.18 1.94
N HIS A 110 -18.75 -11.62 0.82
CA HIS A 110 -18.75 -10.87 -0.44
C HIS A 110 -19.31 -11.64 -1.65
N ALA A 111 -19.78 -12.88 -1.46
CA ALA A 111 -20.31 -13.74 -2.54
C ALA A 111 -19.32 -14.01 -3.68
N ILE A 112 -18.03 -14.17 -3.36
CA ILE A 112 -16.94 -14.46 -4.31
C ILE A 112 -16.38 -15.86 -4.02
N PRO A 113 -17.01 -16.95 -4.52
CA PRO A 113 -16.67 -18.32 -4.11
C PRO A 113 -15.51 -18.96 -4.88
N HIS A 114 -15.00 -18.34 -5.95
CA HIS A 114 -14.00 -18.95 -6.85
C HIS A 114 -12.55 -18.95 -6.33
N ASN A 115 -12.35 -18.56 -5.07
CA ASN A 115 -11.04 -18.47 -4.42
C ASN A 115 -10.04 -17.65 -5.25
N PRO A 116 -10.26 -16.33 -5.40
CA PRO A 116 -9.46 -15.49 -6.28
C PRO A 116 -7.99 -15.42 -5.88
N VAL A 117 -7.65 -15.51 -4.59
CA VAL A 117 -6.26 -15.48 -4.12
C VAL A 117 -5.63 -16.87 -4.25
N LYS A 118 -4.89 -17.10 -5.33
CA LYS A 118 -4.27 -18.41 -5.60
C LYS A 118 -2.95 -18.57 -4.89
N GLN A 119 -2.18 -17.49 -4.79
CA GLN A 119 -0.87 -17.49 -4.16
C GLN A 119 -0.72 -16.27 -3.26
N LEU A 120 -0.09 -16.48 -2.10
CA LEU A 120 0.30 -15.42 -1.20
C LEU A 120 1.72 -15.72 -0.73
N VAL A 121 2.68 -14.91 -1.17
CA VAL A 121 4.11 -15.09 -0.94
C VAL A 121 4.69 -13.87 -0.22
N SER A 122 5.87 -14.04 0.37
CA SER A 122 6.70 -12.93 0.84
C SER A 122 8.01 -12.94 0.04
N GLN A 123 8.46 -11.78 -0.39
CA GLN A 123 9.69 -11.58 -1.14
C GLN A 123 10.48 -10.43 -0.53
N ASP A 124 11.79 -10.40 -0.80
CA ASP A 124 12.63 -9.29 -0.41
C ASP A 124 12.51 -8.17 -1.45
N SER A 125 12.15 -6.97 -0.99
CA SER A 125 12.05 -5.78 -1.84
C SER A 125 13.36 -5.42 -2.54
N CYS A 126 14.52 -5.87 -2.08
CA CYS A 126 15.78 -5.59 -2.79
C CYS A 126 15.86 -6.26 -4.18
N ASP A 127 15.12 -7.34 -4.40
CA ASP A 127 15.14 -8.14 -5.63
C ASP A 127 13.87 -7.98 -6.48
N ASP A 128 12.89 -7.18 -6.04
CA ASP A 128 11.60 -7.00 -6.73
C ASP A 128 11.34 -5.52 -7.09
N ASP A 129 11.34 -5.24 -8.40
CA ASP A 129 11.15 -3.89 -8.95
C ASP A 129 9.73 -3.33 -8.63
N ILE A 130 8.71 -4.18 -8.48
CA ILE A 130 7.33 -3.76 -8.15
C ILE A 130 7.23 -3.38 -6.67
N LEU A 131 7.88 -4.13 -5.78
CA LEU A 131 7.95 -3.79 -4.35
C LEU A 131 8.72 -2.48 -4.13
N GLN A 132 9.79 -2.22 -4.89
CA GLN A 132 10.51 -0.95 -4.84
C GLN A 132 9.64 0.22 -5.34
N LEU A 133 8.91 0.02 -6.45
CA LEU A 133 7.94 0.98 -6.94
C LEU A 133 6.88 1.31 -5.87
N ASN A 134 6.34 0.27 -5.24
CA ASN A 134 5.36 0.40 -4.16
C ASN A 134 5.94 1.14 -2.95
N ASP A 135 7.17 0.84 -2.51
CA ASP A 135 7.83 1.52 -1.38
C ASP A 135 7.96 3.03 -1.62
N VAL A 136 8.39 3.43 -2.83
CA VAL A 136 8.55 4.85 -3.17
C VAL A 136 7.20 5.58 -3.19
N ILE A 137 6.19 5.01 -3.85
CA ILE A 137 4.86 5.64 -3.96
C ILE A 137 4.17 5.67 -2.59
N LEU A 138 4.23 4.58 -1.81
CA LEU A 138 3.67 4.51 -0.47
C LEU A 138 4.37 5.49 0.48
N GLY A 139 5.69 5.61 0.38
CA GLY A 139 6.47 6.59 1.15
C GLY A 139 6.08 8.03 0.85
N ALA A 140 5.87 8.36 -0.42
CA ALA A 140 5.37 9.66 -0.85
C ALA A 140 3.95 9.95 -0.33
N VAL A 141 3.04 8.97 -0.43
CA VAL A 141 1.69 9.06 0.16
C VAL A 141 1.76 9.30 1.66
N CYS A 142 2.61 8.57 2.38
CA CYS A 142 2.79 8.72 3.83
C CYS A 142 3.35 10.11 4.19
N ALA A 143 4.33 10.61 3.43
CA ALA A 143 4.88 11.95 3.65
C ALA A 143 3.85 13.05 3.37
N ALA A 144 3.05 12.91 2.32
CA ALA A 144 1.95 13.81 2.03
C ALA A 144 0.87 13.77 3.12
N ARG A 145 0.46 12.57 3.53
CA ARG A 145 -0.56 12.32 4.58
C ARG A 145 -0.21 12.91 5.94
N ASN A 146 1.08 12.92 6.28
CA ASN A 146 1.60 13.47 7.52
C ASN A 146 2.10 14.92 7.37
N SER A 147 1.74 15.60 6.27
CA SER A 147 2.12 16.98 5.98
C SER A 147 3.63 17.24 5.97
N LYS A 148 4.46 16.20 5.87
CA LYS A 148 5.92 16.32 5.86
C LYS A 148 6.45 17.09 4.65
N HIS A 149 5.71 17.05 3.54
CA HIS A 149 6.00 17.83 2.34
C HIS A 149 5.87 19.36 2.54
N LEU A 150 5.16 19.81 3.58
CA LEU A 150 5.01 21.23 3.91
C LEU A 150 6.09 21.74 4.87
N LEU A 151 6.85 20.83 5.48
CA LEU A 151 7.86 21.15 6.49
C LEU A 151 9.18 21.56 5.82
N VAL A 152 9.82 22.62 6.32
CA VAL A 152 11.04 23.18 5.71
C VAL A 152 12.25 22.27 5.91
N GLU A 153 12.29 21.54 7.02
CA GLU A 153 13.32 20.60 7.40
C GLU A 153 13.28 19.27 6.61
N THR A 154 12.13 18.97 5.99
CA THR A 154 12.04 17.82 5.09
C THR A 154 12.86 18.09 3.85
N ARG A 155 13.73 17.12 3.49
CA ARG A 155 14.57 17.21 2.28
C ARG A 155 13.74 17.56 1.04
N ALA A 156 14.21 18.52 0.25
CA ALA A 156 13.52 19.02 -0.94
C ALA A 156 13.02 17.90 -1.84
N ALA A 157 13.87 16.95 -2.22
CA ALA A 157 13.47 15.82 -3.07
C ALA A 157 12.29 14.99 -2.52
N LYS A 158 12.17 14.84 -1.20
CA LYS A 158 11.03 14.13 -0.59
C LYS A 158 9.77 14.98 -0.60
N ARG A 159 9.88 16.30 -0.41
CA ARG A 159 8.74 17.21 -0.50
C ARG A 159 8.20 17.24 -1.91
N ASP A 160 9.09 17.43 -2.88
CA ASP A 160 8.75 17.55 -4.29
C ASP A 160 8.10 16.25 -4.80
N LEU A 161 8.65 15.09 -4.42
CA LEU A 161 8.09 13.80 -4.80
C LEU A 161 6.73 13.53 -4.13
N ALA A 162 6.57 13.87 -2.86
CA ALA A 162 5.30 13.72 -2.15
C ALA A 162 4.21 14.64 -2.72
N GLN A 163 4.58 15.89 -3.05
CA GLN A 163 3.71 16.86 -3.71
C GLN A 163 3.31 16.35 -5.11
N PHE A 164 4.27 15.89 -5.90
CA PHE A 164 4.03 15.30 -7.22
C PHE A 164 3.05 14.12 -7.15
N VAL A 165 3.25 13.19 -6.22
CA VAL A 165 2.36 12.03 -6.04
C VAL A 165 0.94 12.46 -5.64
N LEU A 166 0.81 13.45 -4.75
CA LEU A 166 -0.49 14.01 -4.40
C LEU A 166 -1.20 14.60 -5.62
N GLU A 167 -0.52 15.46 -6.39
CA GLU A 167 -1.07 16.09 -7.59
C GLU A 167 -1.49 15.06 -8.65
N LYS A 168 -0.61 14.10 -8.95
CA LYS A 168 -0.86 13.08 -9.97
C LYS A 168 -1.88 12.03 -9.55
N SER A 169 -2.13 11.84 -8.25
CA SER A 169 -3.17 10.94 -7.75
C SER A 169 -4.60 11.39 -8.12
N GLY A 170 -4.77 12.69 -8.43
CA GLY A 170 -6.08 13.29 -8.65
C GLY A 170 -6.90 13.48 -7.35
N LEU A 171 -6.30 13.25 -6.18
CA LEU A 171 -6.93 13.48 -4.88
C LEU A 171 -6.56 14.87 -4.35
N ARG A 172 -7.51 15.53 -3.67
CA ARG A 172 -7.26 16.83 -3.03
C ARG A 172 -6.35 16.71 -1.81
N SER A 173 -6.50 15.64 -1.05
CA SER A 173 -5.65 15.30 0.09
C SER A 173 -5.72 13.80 0.36
N PHE A 174 -4.77 13.27 1.12
CA PHE A 174 -4.80 11.88 1.61
C PHE A 174 -5.42 11.76 3.01
N GLU A 175 -5.80 12.87 3.64
CA GLU A 175 -6.40 12.90 4.99
C GLU A 175 -7.75 12.18 5.05
N ASN A 176 -8.48 12.20 3.94
CA ASN A 176 -9.80 11.61 3.82
C ASN A 176 -9.79 10.38 2.91
N ASN A 177 -10.83 9.57 3.01
CA ASN A 177 -11.05 8.46 2.08
C ASN A 177 -11.18 8.99 0.65
N SER A 178 -10.59 8.28 -0.31
CA SER A 178 -10.83 8.57 -1.72
C SER A 178 -12.33 8.46 -2.05
N PRO A 179 -12.85 9.33 -2.95
CA PRO A 179 -14.21 9.23 -3.43
C PRO A 179 -14.52 7.84 -4.02
N ARG A 180 -15.78 7.40 -3.93
CA ARG A 180 -16.19 6.08 -4.41
C ARG A 180 -16.00 5.87 -5.92
N SER A 181 -15.93 6.95 -6.69
CA SER A 181 -15.68 6.97 -8.14
C SER A 181 -14.22 6.79 -8.52
N VAL A 182 -13.30 6.84 -7.56
CA VAL A 182 -11.87 6.64 -7.82
C VAL A 182 -11.52 5.17 -7.63
N HIS A 183 -10.98 4.56 -8.68
CA HIS A 183 -10.72 3.12 -8.71
C HIS A 183 -9.25 2.74 -8.95
N ARG A 184 -8.41 3.64 -9.49
CA ARG A 184 -7.02 3.32 -9.87
C ARG A 184 -5.98 3.72 -8.83
N PHE A 185 -6.25 4.77 -8.06
CA PHE A 185 -5.39 5.24 -6.97
C PHE A 185 -6.27 5.58 -5.78
N THR A 186 -6.29 4.75 -4.74
CA THR A 186 -7.19 4.97 -3.60
C THR A 186 -6.46 4.97 -2.27
N VAL A 187 -6.86 5.88 -1.38
CA VAL A 187 -6.47 5.93 0.01
C VAL A 187 -7.69 5.61 0.88
N TRP A 188 -7.51 4.70 1.83
CA TRP A 188 -8.51 4.33 2.83
C TRP A 188 -7.97 4.61 4.23
N ASN A 189 -8.52 5.63 4.89
CA ASN A 189 -8.25 5.95 6.29
C ASN A 189 -9.08 5.00 7.18
N PHE A 190 -8.41 3.95 7.67
CA PHE A 190 -8.95 2.90 8.49
C PHE A 190 -9.01 3.33 9.97
N ASN A 191 -10.21 3.32 10.54
CA ASN A 191 -10.46 3.76 11.91
C ASN A 191 -10.64 2.61 12.92
N GLY A 192 -10.25 1.38 12.57
CA GLY A 192 -10.25 0.24 13.50
C GLY A 192 -11.61 -0.31 13.92
N GLY A 193 -12.73 0.29 13.49
CA GLY A 193 -14.07 -0.07 13.93
C GLY A 193 -15.07 -0.25 12.79
N GLY A 194 -15.73 -1.42 12.77
CA GLY A 194 -17.07 -1.62 12.22
C GLY A 194 -17.21 -1.66 10.71
N ARG A 195 -17.97 -2.65 10.23
CA ARG A 195 -18.54 -2.69 8.87
C ARG A 195 -19.18 -1.34 8.55
N GLY A 196 -18.76 -0.72 7.46
CA GLY A 196 -19.41 0.40 6.82
C GLY A 196 -19.58 0.11 5.34
#